data_AF-A0A0R3QDB5-F1
#
_entry.id   AF-A0A0R3QDB5-F1
#
_cell.length_a   1.000
_cell.length_b   1.000
_cell.length_c   1.000
_cell.angle_alpha   90.00
_cell.angle_beta   90.00
_cell.angle_gamma   90.00
#
_symmetry.space_group_name_H-M   'P 1'
#
loop_
_entity.id
_entity.type
_entity.pdbx_description
1 polymer ?
#
loop_
_entity_poly.entity_id
_entity_poly.type
_entity_poly.pdbx_seq_one_letter_code
_entity_poly.pdbx_strand_id
1 'polypeptide(L)'
;MILCWFGEQFTKTSGVQLTKYGHPRLRVILKELFGNVKMDEFTYHVQFSSLGSLGAAPQYWLTGQFLNSLAGGAETDGKHLRIIYPCVEDVRNSNEGYQAGGSFPYNNSVAVKQPYLLDFMYKWRSNHLGRSRAMPHIKTYAAFAKNSLKPLWLLVTSANLSKAAWGDYQLKKTQLTIRSYEFGVLFNDPESLDMLPYDLPLTKYDDNDRMWIVDKTYRMPDVFQKTWP
;
A
#
# COMPACT_ATOMS: atom_id res chain seq x y z
N MET A 1 -15.09 -11.73 -8.40
CA MET A 1 -14.60 -11.73 -7.01
C MET A 1 -13.73 -12.95 -6.75
N ILE A 2 -12.45 -12.78 -6.42
CA ILE A 2 -11.53 -13.88 -6.07
C ILE A 2 -11.07 -13.69 -4.62
N LEU A 3 -11.25 -14.72 -3.79
CA LEU A 3 -10.77 -14.75 -2.42
C LEU A 3 -9.27 -15.06 -2.43
N CYS A 4 -8.49 -14.18 -1.81
CA CYS A 4 -7.04 -14.29 -1.75
C CYS A 4 -6.60 -14.38 -0.29
N TRP A 5 -6.08 -15.54 0.09
CA TRP A 5 -5.39 -15.72 1.36
C TRP A 5 -3.92 -15.33 1.20
N PHE A 6 -3.47 -14.31 1.94
CA PHE A 6 -2.16 -13.71 1.77
C PHE A 6 -1.15 -14.11 2.83
N GLY A 7 -1.53 -14.82 3.90
CA GLY A 7 -0.54 -15.26 4.87
C GLY A 7 -1.00 -16.26 5.92
N GLU A 8 -0.06 -17.07 6.40
CA GLU A 8 -0.19 -18.03 7.50
C GLU A 8 1.01 -17.81 8.45
N GLN A 9 0.86 -18.01 9.76
CA GLN A 9 1.93 -17.64 10.70
C GLN A 9 3.17 -18.52 10.51
N PHE A 10 4.33 -17.88 10.40
CA PHE A 10 5.65 -18.53 10.32
C PHE A 10 5.83 -19.54 9.18
N THR A 11 5.18 -19.34 8.03
CA THR A 11 5.41 -20.21 6.88
C THR A 11 6.70 -19.81 6.13
N LYS A 12 7.66 -20.73 6.09
CA LYS A 12 8.75 -20.72 5.11
C LYS A 12 8.33 -21.64 3.98
N THR A 13 8.03 -21.08 2.81
CA THR A 13 7.66 -21.88 1.64
C THR A 13 8.82 -21.99 0.66
N SER A 14 8.91 -23.11 -0.05
CA SER A 14 9.90 -23.37 -1.11
C SER A 14 9.24 -24.08 -2.30
N GLY A 15 9.85 -23.99 -3.48
CA GLY A 15 9.33 -24.61 -4.71
C GLY A 15 7.93 -24.10 -5.09
N VAL A 16 7.02 -25.01 -5.47
CA VAL A 16 5.64 -24.66 -5.88
C VAL A 16 4.87 -23.91 -4.79
N GLN A 17 5.22 -24.14 -3.51
CA GLN A 17 4.57 -23.49 -2.36
C GLN A 17 4.88 -21.98 -2.26
N LEU A 18 5.92 -21.48 -2.95
CA LEU A 18 6.31 -20.06 -2.94
C LEU A 18 5.22 -19.12 -3.45
N THR A 19 4.25 -19.64 -4.19
CA THR A 19 3.20 -18.86 -4.84
C THR A 19 1.82 -19.03 -4.22
N LYS A 20 1.72 -19.77 -3.10
CA LYS A 20 0.43 -19.97 -2.43
C LYS A 20 -0.07 -18.73 -1.67
N TYR A 21 0.84 -17.92 -1.16
CA TYR A 21 0.53 -16.80 -0.27
C TYR A 21 1.26 -15.51 -0.68
N GLY A 22 0.92 -14.40 -0.03
CA GLY A 22 1.60 -13.12 -0.15
C GLY A 22 1.57 -12.50 -1.55
N HIS A 23 2.54 -11.62 -1.81
CA HIS A 23 2.67 -10.93 -3.10
C HIS A 23 2.93 -11.90 -4.28
N PRO A 24 3.58 -13.08 -4.10
CA PRO A 24 3.71 -14.04 -5.17
C PRO A 24 2.38 -14.71 -5.55
N ARG A 25 1.44 -14.89 -4.61
CA ARG A 25 0.09 -15.38 -4.91
C ARG A 25 -0.67 -14.38 -5.76
N LEU A 26 -0.63 -13.10 -5.39
CA LEU A 26 -1.23 -12.03 -6.18
C LEU A 26 -0.68 -12.04 -7.61
N ARG A 27 0.64 -12.15 -7.77
CA ARG A 27 1.31 -12.24 -9.07
C ARG A 27 0.75 -13.37 -9.94
N VAL A 28 0.59 -14.57 -9.38
CA VAL A 28 0.05 -15.73 -10.12
C VAL A 28 -1.39 -15.46 -10.57
N ILE A 29 -2.25 -14.99 -9.66
CA ILE A 29 -3.65 -14.67 -9.98
C ILE A 29 -3.73 -13.60 -11.07
N LEU A 30 -2.94 -12.53 -10.98
CA LEU A 30 -2.92 -11.48 -11.99
C LEU A 30 -2.43 -12.00 -13.34
N LYS A 31 -1.46 -12.92 -13.36
CA LYS A 31 -0.99 -13.55 -14.60
C LYS A 31 -2.04 -14.48 -15.20
N GLU A 32 -2.80 -15.21 -14.39
CA GLU A 32 -3.91 -16.05 -14.85
C GLU A 32 -5.05 -15.22 -15.46
N LEU A 33 -5.38 -14.08 -14.84
CA LEU A 33 -6.48 -13.21 -15.29
C LEU A 33 -6.09 -12.33 -16.48
N PHE A 34 -4.85 -11.83 -16.51
CA PHE A 34 -4.42 -10.75 -17.39
C PHE A 34 -3.12 -11.06 -18.15
N GLY A 35 -2.76 -12.34 -18.32
CA GLY A 35 -1.47 -12.76 -18.89
C GLY A 35 -1.15 -12.22 -20.30
N ASN A 36 -2.16 -11.78 -21.05
CA ASN A 36 -1.99 -11.17 -22.38
C ASN A 36 -1.84 -9.63 -22.32
N VAL A 37 -1.98 -9.03 -21.15
CA VAL A 37 -1.91 -7.57 -20.94
C VAL A 37 -0.50 -7.19 -20.51
N LYS A 38 0.11 -6.24 -21.22
CA LYS A 38 1.38 -5.63 -20.83
C LYS A 38 1.15 -4.63 -19.69
N MET A 39 1.34 -5.09 -18.47
CA MET A 39 1.09 -4.29 -17.27
C MET A 39 2.31 -3.44 -16.85
N ASP A 40 3.49 -3.62 -17.42
CA ASP A 40 4.74 -2.93 -17.04
C ASP A 40 4.71 -1.39 -17.15
N GLU A 41 3.81 -0.84 -17.96
CA GLU A 41 3.62 0.61 -18.09
C GLU A 41 2.45 1.16 -17.24
N PHE A 42 1.76 0.31 -16.48
CA PHE A 42 0.61 0.72 -15.69
C PHE A 42 1.04 1.55 -14.50
N THR A 43 0.12 2.34 -13.93
CA THR A 43 0.35 3.02 -12.65
C THR A 43 -0.27 2.21 -11.52
N TYR A 44 0.48 1.99 -10.44
CA TYR A 44 0.09 1.15 -9.31
C TYR A 44 -0.19 2.00 -8.09
N HIS A 45 -1.42 1.94 -7.59
CA HIS A 45 -1.82 2.61 -6.37
C HIS A 45 -1.76 1.63 -5.21
N VAL A 46 -1.13 2.07 -4.12
CA VAL A 46 -0.97 1.29 -2.89
C VAL A 46 -1.37 2.17 -1.73
N GLN A 47 -2.52 1.87 -1.14
CA GLN A 47 -3.09 2.60 -0.02
C GLN A 47 -3.19 1.70 1.20
N PHE A 48 -2.74 2.20 2.35
CA PHE A 48 -2.74 1.44 3.61
C PHE A 48 -2.74 2.35 4.84
N SER A 49 -2.75 1.76 6.04
CA SER A 49 -2.76 2.51 7.32
C SER A 49 -1.51 2.30 8.18
N SER A 50 -0.65 1.31 7.88
CA SER A 50 0.63 1.10 8.57
C SER A 50 1.72 0.68 7.60
N LEU A 51 2.98 0.91 7.99
CA LEU A 51 4.14 0.69 7.17
C LEU A 51 5.24 -0.05 7.93
N GLY A 52 5.76 -1.12 7.32
CA GLY A 52 6.88 -1.89 7.88
C GLY A 52 8.25 -1.36 7.47
N SER A 53 9.30 -2.04 7.93
CA SER A 53 10.66 -1.86 7.42
C SER A 53 10.80 -2.53 6.04
N LEU A 54 11.06 -1.74 5.01
CA LEU A 54 11.09 -2.19 3.61
C LEU A 54 12.52 -2.37 3.06
N GLY A 55 13.53 -2.02 3.86
CA GLY A 55 14.95 -2.02 3.48
C GLY A 55 15.47 -0.62 3.17
N ALA A 56 16.79 -0.46 3.09
CA ALA A 56 17.45 0.85 2.98
C ALA A 56 17.32 1.53 1.61
N ALA A 57 16.84 0.82 0.59
CA ALA A 57 16.64 1.33 -0.77
C ALA A 57 15.42 0.64 -1.41
N PRO A 58 14.70 1.31 -2.33
CA PRO A 58 13.46 0.78 -2.91
C PRO A 58 13.62 -0.61 -3.56
N GLN A 59 14.74 -0.84 -4.23
CA GLN A 59 15.04 -2.06 -4.98
C GLN A 59 15.15 -3.32 -4.13
N TYR A 60 15.38 -3.19 -2.82
CA TYR A 60 15.51 -4.37 -1.96
C TYR A 60 14.21 -5.17 -1.86
N TRP A 61 13.07 -4.47 -1.84
CA TRP A 61 11.78 -5.13 -1.67
C TRP A 61 10.65 -4.40 -2.38
N LEU A 62 10.52 -3.09 -2.18
CA LEU A 62 9.39 -2.31 -2.67
C LEU A 62 9.28 -2.36 -4.21
N THR A 63 10.34 -1.99 -4.93
CA THR A 63 10.34 -2.00 -6.41
C THR A 63 10.89 -3.31 -6.98
N GLY A 64 11.88 -3.91 -6.32
CA GLY A 64 12.52 -5.14 -6.84
C GLY A 64 11.73 -6.43 -6.64
N GLN A 65 10.73 -6.44 -5.74
CA GLN A 65 9.89 -7.62 -5.48
C GLN A 65 8.39 -7.29 -5.54
N PHE A 66 7.95 -6.36 -4.69
CA PHE A 66 6.54 -6.12 -4.45
C PHE A 66 5.84 -5.50 -5.66
N LEU A 67 6.38 -4.40 -6.20
CA LEU A 67 5.84 -3.74 -7.41
C LEU A 67 5.78 -4.69 -8.61
N ASN A 68 6.84 -5.46 -8.85
CA ASN A 68 6.85 -6.47 -9.92
C ASN A 68 5.74 -7.51 -9.75
N SER A 69 5.41 -7.87 -8.51
CA SER A 69 4.27 -8.75 -8.21
C SER A 69 2.92 -8.11 -8.54
N LEU A 70 2.75 -6.81 -8.27
CA LEU A 70 1.56 -6.05 -8.68
C LEU A 70 1.44 -5.98 -10.22
N ALA A 71 2.57 -6.02 -10.92
CA ALA A 71 2.64 -6.04 -12.38
C ALA A 71 2.53 -7.42 -13.03
N GLY A 72 2.00 -8.42 -12.31
CA GLY A 72 1.90 -9.79 -12.85
C GLY A 72 3.24 -10.47 -13.10
N GLY A 73 4.32 -9.93 -12.53
CA GLY A 73 5.69 -10.45 -12.61
C GLY A 73 6.60 -9.68 -13.56
N ALA A 74 6.10 -8.67 -14.26
CA ALA A 74 6.92 -7.82 -15.11
C ALA A 74 7.83 -6.91 -14.27
N GLU A 75 9.06 -6.68 -14.74
CA GLU A 75 9.95 -5.70 -14.13
C GLU A 75 9.42 -4.30 -14.41
N THR A 76 9.17 -3.54 -13.35
CA THR A 76 8.47 -2.25 -13.43
C THR A 76 9.29 -1.16 -12.77
N ASP A 77 9.44 -0.04 -13.47
CA ASP A 77 10.14 1.14 -12.96
C ASP A 77 9.36 1.74 -11.78
N GLY A 78 10.07 2.11 -10.71
CA GLY A 78 9.50 2.70 -9.50
C GLY A 78 8.66 3.97 -9.77
N LYS A 79 8.91 4.69 -10.88
CA LYS A 79 8.11 5.86 -11.29
C LYS A 79 6.64 5.54 -11.53
N HIS A 80 6.26 4.28 -11.65
CA HIS A 80 4.89 3.80 -11.82
C HIS A 80 4.15 3.56 -10.49
N LEU A 81 4.87 3.59 -9.36
CA LEU A 81 4.29 3.36 -8.04
C LEU A 81 3.77 4.66 -7.42
N ARG A 82 2.58 4.60 -6.82
CA ARG A 82 1.92 5.67 -6.09
C ARG A 82 1.49 5.14 -4.73
N ILE A 83 2.03 5.69 -3.65
CA ILE A 83 1.70 5.29 -2.29
C ILE A 83 0.78 6.33 -1.67
N ILE A 84 -0.41 5.92 -1.23
CA ILE A 84 -1.37 6.79 -0.54
C ILE A 84 -1.28 6.52 0.95
N TYR A 85 -0.82 7.52 1.70
CA TYR A 85 -0.70 7.48 3.15
C TYR A 85 -0.99 8.88 3.71
N PRO A 86 -1.75 9.03 4.81
CA PRO A 86 -2.06 10.37 5.35
C PRO A 86 -0.80 11.15 5.74
N CYS A 87 -0.72 12.41 5.32
CA CYS A 87 0.30 13.31 5.83
C CYS A 87 -0.10 13.83 7.23
N VAL A 88 0.83 14.50 7.91
CA VAL A 88 0.59 15.11 9.23
C VAL A 88 -0.62 16.05 9.20
N GLU A 89 -0.76 16.84 8.14
CA GLU A 89 -1.88 17.77 7.98
C GLU A 89 -3.22 17.04 7.72
N ASP A 90 -3.21 15.91 7.03
CA ASP A 90 -4.40 15.08 6.85
C ASP A 90 -4.91 14.57 8.20
N VAL A 91 -4.00 14.09 9.07
CA VAL A 91 -4.33 13.62 10.42
C VAL A 91 -4.79 14.79 11.30
N ARG A 92 -4.02 15.88 11.35
CA ARG A 92 -4.31 17.08 12.17
C ARG A 92 -5.69 17.66 11.88
N ASN A 93 -6.08 17.70 10.60
CA ASN A 93 -7.36 18.28 10.16
C ASN A 93 -8.49 17.23 10.01
N SER A 94 -8.25 15.98 10.42
CA SER A 94 -9.25 14.91 10.37
C SER A 94 -10.43 15.16 11.31
N ASN A 95 -11.48 14.36 11.20
CA ASN A 95 -12.64 14.42 12.11
C ASN A 95 -12.28 14.01 13.55
N GLU A 96 -11.23 13.22 13.72
CA GLU A 96 -10.74 12.71 15.02
C GLU A 96 -9.50 13.46 15.50
N GLY A 97 -9.03 14.48 14.76
CA GLY A 97 -7.80 15.21 15.04
C GLY A 97 -6.60 14.26 15.13
N TYR A 98 -5.65 14.56 16.02
CA TYR A 98 -4.47 13.70 16.18
C TYR A 98 -4.78 12.30 16.68
N GLN A 99 -5.91 12.08 17.36
CA GLN A 99 -6.28 10.75 17.85
C GLN A 99 -6.48 9.75 16.71
N ALA A 100 -6.89 10.22 15.51
CA ALA A 100 -6.95 9.39 14.31
C ALA A 100 -5.60 8.70 14.03
N GLY A 101 -4.51 9.43 14.27
CA GLY A 101 -3.13 9.01 14.05
C GLY A 101 -2.68 7.81 14.90
N GLY A 102 -3.36 7.55 16.03
CA GLY A 102 -3.13 6.34 16.82
C GLY A 102 -3.39 5.04 16.04
N SER A 103 -4.29 5.09 15.05
CA SER A 103 -4.59 3.97 14.14
C SER A 103 -3.61 3.84 12.97
N PHE A 104 -2.57 4.68 12.94
CA PHE A 104 -1.53 4.69 11.90
C PHE A 104 -0.16 4.39 12.53
N PRO A 105 0.08 3.14 12.97
CA PRO A 105 1.31 2.78 13.66
C PRO A 105 2.49 2.75 12.67
N TYR A 106 3.17 3.89 12.56
CA TYR A 106 4.43 4.03 11.85
C TYR A 106 5.43 4.77 12.74
N ASN A 107 6.42 4.03 13.24
CA ASN A 107 7.38 4.53 14.22
C ASN A 107 8.57 5.22 13.54
N ASN A 108 9.10 6.24 14.19
CA ASN A 108 10.25 7.02 13.73
C ASN A 108 11.48 6.14 13.55
N SER A 109 11.67 5.15 14.44
CA SER A 109 12.78 4.18 14.36
C SER A 109 12.78 3.34 13.08
N VAL A 110 11.62 3.18 12.43
CA VAL A 110 11.48 2.57 11.11
C VAL A 110 11.60 3.63 10.02
N ALA A 111 10.94 4.78 10.19
CA ALA A 111 10.90 5.85 9.20
C ALA A 111 12.27 6.37 8.77
N VAL A 112 13.17 6.61 9.73
CA VAL A 112 14.52 7.11 9.45
C VAL A 112 15.37 6.18 8.58
N LYS A 113 15.01 4.90 8.46
CA LYS A 113 15.76 3.89 7.68
C LYS A 113 15.34 3.82 6.20
N GLN A 114 14.32 4.56 5.81
CA GLN A 114 13.72 4.49 4.47
C GLN A 114 13.18 5.85 3.99
N PRO A 115 14.02 6.92 3.99
CA PRO A 115 13.60 8.25 3.59
C PRO A 115 13.17 8.35 2.12
N TYR A 116 13.66 7.44 1.26
CA TYR A 116 13.28 7.33 -0.16
C TYR A 116 11.77 7.18 -0.39
N LEU A 117 11.01 6.79 0.64
CA LEU A 117 9.58 6.61 0.51
C LEU A 117 8.82 7.90 0.17
N LEU A 118 9.34 9.06 0.58
CA LEU A 118 8.72 10.35 0.28
C LEU A 118 8.50 10.56 -1.24
N ASP A 119 9.42 10.06 -2.07
CA ASP A 119 9.33 10.14 -3.53
C ASP A 119 8.09 9.44 -4.10
N PHE A 120 7.50 8.51 -3.35
CA PHE A 120 6.32 7.74 -3.76
C PHE A 120 5.01 8.25 -3.15
N MET A 121 5.03 9.16 -2.17
CA MET A 121 3.87 9.51 -1.34
C MET A 121 2.86 10.45 -2.02
N TYR A 122 1.58 10.18 -1.77
CA TYR A 122 0.38 10.90 -2.18
C TYR A 122 -0.57 11.02 -0.99
N LYS A 123 -1.31 12.13 -0.93
CA LYS A 123 -2.20 12.48 0.18
C LYS A 123 -3.48 11.66 0.14
N TRP A 124 -4.10 11.46 1.31
CA TRP A 124 -5.43 10.85 1.38
C TRP A 124 -6.49 11.85 0.93
N ARG A 125 -7.19 11.59 -0.18
CA ARG A 125 -8.30 12.42 -0.67
C ARG A 125 -9.46 11.53 -1.03
N SER A 126 -10.65 11.85 -0.55
CA SER A 126 -11.89 11.10 -0.78
C SER A 126 -13.09 12.06 -0.72
N ASN A 127 -12.99 13.18 -1.43
CA ASN A 127 -14.00 14.23 -1.45
C ASN A 127 -15.28 13.74 -2.13
N HIS A 128 -15.16 12.93 -3.18
CA HIS A 128 -16.34 12.40 -3.89
C HIS A 128 -17.23 11.52 -2.99
N LEU A 129 -16.67 10.95 -1.92
CA LEU A 129 -17.40 10.18 -0.90
C LEU A 129 -17.61 10.96 0.40
N GLY A 130 -17.16 12.21 0.49
CA GLY A 130 -17.19 13.01 1.72
C GLY A 130 -16.28 12.48 2.85
N ARG A 131 -15.25 11.68 2.52
CA ARG A 131 -14.40 10.96 3.48
C ARG A 131 -12.97 11.49 3.59
N SER A 132 -12.61 12.61 2.97
CA SER A 132 -11.25 13.19 3.07
C SER A 132 -10.81 13.45 4.52
N ARG A 133 -11.74 13.77 5.42
CA ARG A 133 -11.46 13.98 6.86
C ARG A 133 -11.66 12.72 7.71
N ALA A 134 -12.14 11.62 7.13
CA ALA A 134 -12.21 10.32 7.79
C ALA A 134 -10.94 9.54 7.45
N MET A 135 -10.05 9.35 8.43
CA MET A 135 -8.75 8.75 8.16
C MET A 135 -8.86 7.29 7.74
N PRO A 136 -8.14 6.86 6.68
CA PRO A 136 -8.35 5.55 6.09
C PRO A 136 -7.71 4.43 6.91
N HIS A 137 -8.53 3.60 7.56
CA HIS A 137 -8.07 2.30 8.08
C HIS A 137 -8.24 1.15 7.06
N ILE A 138 -8.87 1.41 5.91
CA ILE A 138 -8.92 0.48 4.77
C ILE A 138 -7.52 0.31 4.14
N LYS A 139 -7.29 -0.82 3.46
CA LYS A 139 -6.10 -1.03 2.63
C LYS A 139 -6.54 -1.48 1.25
N THR A 140 -6.08 -0.77 0.24
CA THR A 140 -6.43 -1.03 -1.16
C THR A 140 -5.22 -0.99 -2.08
N TYR A 141 -5.22 -1.85 -3.07
CA TYR A 141 -4.18 -1.95 -4.10
C TYR A 141 -4.86 -1.99 -5.45
N ALA A 142 -4.37 -1.24 -6.44
CA ALA A 142 -4.99 -1.17 -7.76
C ALA A 142 -3.96 -0.87 -8.85
N ALA A 143 -4.28 -1.26 -10.08
CA ALA A 143 -3.47 -0.92 -11.26
C ALA A 143 -4.32 -0.19 -12.30
N PHE A 144 -3.74 0.84 -12.91
CA PHE A 144 -4.39 1.71 -13.88
C PHE A 144 -3.59 1.70 -15.19
N ALA A 145 -4.27 1.41 -16.28
CA ALA A 145 -3.69 1.64 -17.61
C ALA A 145 -3.42 3.14 -17.79
N LYS A 146 -2.49 3.48 -18.70
CA LYS A 146 -2.16 4.86 -19.03
C LYS A 146 -3.43 5.65 -19.39
N ASN A 147 -3.61 6.80 -18.76
CA ASN A 147 -4.76 7.71 -18.93
C ASN A 147 -6.14 7.11 -18.54
N SER A 148 -6.19 5.98 -17.84
CA SER A 148 -7.44 5.42 -17.33
C SER A 148 -7.76 5.94 -15.93
N LEU A 149 -9.01 6.34 -15.71
CA LEU A 149 -9.55 6.61 -14.37
C LEU A 149 -10.20 5.39 -13.73
N LYS A 150 -10.38 4.31 -14.51
CA LYS A 150 -10.88 3.03 -14.01
C LYS A 150 -9.73 2.03 -13.86
N PRO A 151 -9.58 1.38 -12.70
CA PRO A 151 -8.52 0.40 -12.53
C PRO A 151 -8.83 -0.87 -13.32
N LEU A 152 -7.79 -1.61 -13.72
CA LEU A 152 -7.92 -2.95 -14.30
C LEU A 152 -8.32 -3.98 -13.24
N TRP A 153 -7.80 -3.81 -12.02
CA TRP A 153 -8.13 -4.63 -10.86
C TRP A 153 -8.04 -3.79 -9.59
N LEU A 154 -8.84 -4.16 -8.59
CA LEU A 154 -8.85 -3.57 -7.27
C LEU A 154 -8.80 -4.68 -6.23
N LEU A 155 -7.86 -4.59 -5.30
CA LEU A 155 -7.74 -5.48 -4.16
C LEU A 155 -8.09 -4.71 -2.89
N VAL A 156 -9.03 -5.24 -2.11
CA VAL A 156 -9.33 -4.77 -0.75
C VAL A 156 -8.86 -5.84 0.23
N THR A 157 -8.07 -5.48 1.23
CA THR A 157 -7.36 -6.46 2.08
C THR A 157 -7.09 -5.93 3.49
N SER A 158 -6.71 -6.81 4.41
CA SER A 158 -6.13 -6.44 5.71
C SER A 158 -4.65 -6.06 5.62
N ALA A 159 -3.95 -6.53 4.58
CA ALA A 159 -2.51 -6.40 4.42
C ALA A 159 -2.05 -4.94 4.27
N ASN A 160 -1.34 -4.44 5.26
CA ASN A 160 -0.58 -3.19 5.18
C ASN A 160 0.69 -3.35 4.31
N LEU A 161 1.32 -2.24 3.93
CA LEU A 161 2.58 -2.29 3.17
C LEU A 161 3.75 -2.71 4.08
N SER A 162 3.91 -4.02 4.23
CA SER A 162 4.96 -4.62 5.05
C SER A 162 5.40 -5.98 4.51
N LYS A 163 6.66 -6.33 4.78
CA LYS A 163 7.22 -7.65 4.50
C LYS A 163 6.58 -8.77 5.32
N ALA A 164 6.08 -8.44 6.52
CA ALA A 164 5.38 -9.39 7.39
C ALA A 164 4.04 -9.86 6.78
N ALA A 165 3.29 -8.92 6.20
CA ALA A 165 2.01 -9.17 5.55
C ALA A 165 2.17 -9.82 4.17
N TRP A 166 3.05 -9.26 3.34
CA TRP A 166 3.14 -9.62 1.92
C TRP A 166 4.18 -10.69 1.61
N GLY A 167 5.13 -10.92 2.51
CA GLY A 167 6.24 -11.84 2.32
C GLY A 167 7.51 -11.16 1.82
N ASP A 168 8.66 -11.78 2.11
CA ASP A 168 9.99 -11.36 1.66
C ASP A 168 10.75 -12.57 1.11
N TYR A 169 11.26 -12.46 -0.12
CA TYR A 169 12.12 -13.49 -0.68
C TYR A 169 13.47 -13.54 0.03
N GLN A 170 13.90 -14.74 0.39
CA GLN A 170 15.17 -15.04 1.05
C GLN A 170 15.94 -16.09 0.24
N LEU A 171 17.21 -16.30 0.60
CA LEU A 171 18.05 -17.39 0.03
C LEU A 171 18.02 -17.42 -1.50
N LYS A 172 18.36 -16.30 -2.16
CA LYS A 172 18.33 -16.17 -3.63
C LYS A 172 16.95 -16.50 -4.24
N LYS A 173 15.86 -16.05 -3.59
CA LYS A 173 14.46 -16.23 -4.02
C LYS A 173 13.96 -17.67 -4.00
N THR A 174 14.65 -18.57 -3.31
CA THR A 174 14.20 -19.97 -3.13
C THR A 174 13.29 -20.17 -1.92
N GLN A 175 13.20 -19.15 -1.04
CA GLN A 175 12.35 -19.16 0.14
C GLN A 175 11.53 -17.87 0.21
N LEU A 176 10.25 -17.95 0.59
CA LEU A 176 9.42 -16.80 0.96
C LEU A 176 9.11 -16.87 2.45
N THR A 177 9.26 -15.75 3.16
CA THR A 177 8.93 -15.66 4.60
C THR A 177 7.77 -14.70 4.81
N ILE A 178 6.66 -15.20 5.36
CA ILE A 178 5.49 -14.42 5.77
C ILE A 178 5.32 -14.57 7.29
N ARG A 179 4.88 -13.49 7.96
CA ARG A 179 4.82 -13.43 9.43
C ARG A 179 3.46 -13.02 9.99
N SER A 180 2.49 -12.73 9.12
CA SER A 180 1.15 -12.30 9.50
C SER A 180 0.09 -13.11 8.77
N TYR A 181 -1.08 -13.23 9.40
CA TYR A 181 -2.31 -13.67 8.73
C TYR A 181 -2.94 -12.49 8.04
N GLU A 182 -3.20 -12.63 6.75
CA GLU A 182 -3.78 -11.56 5.95
C GLU A 182 -4.76 -12.13 4.95
N PHE A 183 -5.85 -11.41 4.73
CA PHE A 183 -6.91 -11.82 3.82
C PHE A 183 -7.41 -10.64 3.01
N GLY A 184 -7.73 -10.90 1.74
CA GLY A 184 -8.33 -9.91 0.88
C GLY A 184 -9.09 -10.49 -0.29
N VAL A 185 -9.75 -9.60 -1.00
CA VAL A 185 -10.63 -9.92 -2.12
C VAL A 185 -10.20 -9.10 -3.33
N LEU A 186 -9.89 -9.79 -4.43
CA LEU A 186 -9.57 -9.18 -5.71
C LEU A 186 -10.84 -9.04 -6.56
N PHE A 187 -11.07 -7.82 -7.04
CA PHE A 187 -12.16 -7.43 -7.92
C PHE A 187 -11.62 -7.09 -9.30
N ASN A 188 -12.38 -7.48 -10.32
CA ASN A 188 -12.12 -7.20 -11.73
C ASN A 188 -13.42 -7.00 -12.54
N ASP A 189 -14.57 -6.96 -11.86
CA ASP A 189 -15.87 -6.64 -12.47
C ASP A 189 -16.09 -5.13 -12.48
N PRO A 190 -16.79 -4.58 -13.50
CA PRO A 190 -16.93 -3.13 -13.66
C PRO A 190 -17.53 -2.40 -12.46
N GLU A 191 -18.54 -2.97 -11.80
CA GLU A 191 -19.25 -2.31 -10.69
C GLU A 191 -18.34 -2.12 -9.48
N SER A 192 -17.61 -3.16 -9.08
CA SER A 192 -16.67 -3.08 -7.96
C SER A 192 -15.50 -2.14 -8.25
N LEU A 193 -15.07 -2.04 -9.50
CA LEU A 193 -13.98 -1.15 -9.91
C LEU A 193 -14.36 0.34 -9.88
N ASP A 194 -15.66 0.67 -9.88
CA ASP A 194 -16.14 2.04 -9.69
C ASP A 194 -16.19 2.46 -8.21
N MET A 195 -15.94 1.53 -7.28
CA MET A 195 -15.97 1.77 -5.83
C MET A 195 -14.60 2.14 -5.22
N LEU A 196 -13.75 2.85 -5.97
CA LEU A 196 -12.47 3.33 -5.44
C LEU A 196 -12.70 4.21 -4.20
N PRO A 197 -12.02 3.98 -3.07
CA PRO A 197 -12.30 4.72 -1.84
C PRO A 197 -11.63 6.10 -1.79
N TYR A 198 -10.93 6.53 -2.85
CA TYR A 198 -10.16 7.76 -2.91
C TYR A 198 -10.33 8.47 -4.26
N ASP A 199 -10.05 9.77 -4.29
CA ASP A 199 -10.20 10.62 -5.46
C ASP A 199 -9.10 10.35 -6.52
N LEU A 200 -9.44 10.59 -7.79
CA LEU A 200 -8.51 10.69 -8.91
C LEU A 200 -8.65 12.07 -9.59
N PRO A 201 -7.58 12.67 -10.14
CA PRO A 201 -6.18 12.22 -10.03
C PRO A 201 -5.65 12.33 -8.59
N LEU A 202 -4.64 11.52 -8.26
CA LEU A 202 -4.03 11.54 -6.93
C LEU A 202 -3.32 12.88 -6.66
N THR A 203 -3.42 13.38 -5.43
CA THR A 203 -2.68 14.57 -4.98
C THR A 203 -1.32 14.17 -4.42
N LYS A 204 -0.22 14.60 -5.05
CA LYS A 204 1.15 14.34 -4.59
C LYS A 204 1.40 15.04 -3.24
N TYR A 205 2.30 14.52 -2.43
CA TYR A 205 2.86 15.28 -1.32
C TYR A 205 3.62 16.51 -1.84
N ASP A 206 3.45 17.64 -1.17
CA ASP A 206 4.20 18.86 -1.43
C ASP A 206 5.50 18.85 -0.59
N ASP A 207 6.43 19.78 -0.87
CA ASP A 207 7.75 19.82 -0.21
C ASP A 207 7.69 19.97 1.33
N ASN A 208 6.60 20.57 1.81
CA ASN A 208 6.34 20.80 3.24
C ASN A 208 5.60 19.63 3.89
N ASP A 209 5.03 18.71 3.12
CA ASP A 209 4.34 17.57 3.70
C ASP A 209 5.32 16.63 4.38
N ARG A 210 4.83 16.05 5.47
CA ARG A 210 5.53 15.02 6.22
C ARG A 210 4.57 13.86 6.40
N MET A 211 5.09 12.64 6.29
CA MET A 211 4.32 11.46 6.66
C MET A 211 3.94 11.54 8.13
N TRP A 212 2.75 11.05 8.47
CA TRP A 212 2.40 10.81 9.87
C TRP A 212 3.37 9.79 10.49
N ILE A 213 3.89 10.11 11.68
CA ILE A 213 4.77 9.25 12.47
C ILE A 213 4.26 9.26 13.90
N VAL A 214 3.78 8.11 14.38
CA VAL A 214 2.94 8.02 15.59
C VAL A 214 3.70 8.35 16.88
N ASP A 215 5.00 8.14 16.93
CA ASP A 215 5.86 8.35 18.10
C ASP A 215 6.64 9.69 18.06
N LYS A 216 6.25 10.62 17.16
CA LYS A 216 6.77 12.00 17.12
C LYS A 216 5.85 12.97 17.85
N THR A 217 6.40 14.13 18.21
CA THR A 217 5.63 15.24 18.76
C THR A 217 5.22 16.26 17.69
N TYR A 218 3.95 16.64 17.68
CA TYR A 218 3.33 17.68 16.87
C TYR A 218 2.69 18.74 17.78
N ARG A 219 3.23 19.96 17.75
CA ARG A 219 2.84 21.06 18.65
C ARG A 219 1.77 21.99 18.07
N MET A 220 1.47 21.90 16.78
CA MET A 220 0.38 22.68 16.18
C MET A 220 -0.96 22.10 16.65
N PRO A 221 -1.94 22.92 17.05
CA PRO A 221 -3.24 22.39 17.47
C PRO A 221 -4.00 21.69 16.33
N ASP A 222 -4.67 20.59 16.66
CA ASP A 222 -5.65 19.93 15.79
C ASP A 222 -7.02 20.60 15.84
N VAL A 223 -8.02 20.00 15.19
CA VAL A 223 -9.40 20.49 15.15
C VAL A 223 -10.08 20.59 16.54
N PHE A 224 -9.50 19.96 17.57
CA PHE A 224 -9.97 20.01 18.96
C PHE A 224 -9.06 20.85 19.86
N GLN A 225 -8.15 21.64 19.29
CA GLN A 225 -7.15 22.43 20.00
C GLN A 225 -6.15 21.59 20.82
N LYS A 226 -5.90 20.33 20.39
CA LYS A 226 -4.96 19.41 21.06
C LYS A 226 -3.67 19.24 20.25
N THR A 227 -2.59 18.89 20.94
CA THR A 227 -1.30 18.50 20.34
C THR A 227 -1.14 16.97 20.35
N TRP A 228 0.00 16.47 19.86
CA TRP A 228 0.32 15.03 19.90
C TRP A 228 1.79 14.76 20.24
N PRO A 229 2.10 13.71 21.02
CA PRO A 229 1.26 13.35 22.14
C PRO A 229 0.98 14.60 23.00
#